data_AF-A0A419S2M1-F1
#
_entry.id   AF-A0A419S2M1-F1
#
_cell.length_a   1.000
_cell.length_b   1.000
_cell.length_c   1.000
_cell.angle_alpha   90.00
_cell.angle_beta   90.00
_cell.angle_gamma   90.00
#
_symmetry.space_group_name_H-M   'P 1'
#
loop_
_entity.id
_entity.type
_entity.pdbx_description
1 polymer ?
#
loop_
_entity_poly.entity_id
_entity_poly.type
_entity_poly.pdbx_seq_one_letter_code
_entity_poly.pdbx_strand_id
1 'polypeptide(L)'
;MKTSTKLLIGLLTCIPLAITAYAYLLKQKFDANEFVLSIYAEEPEYSKVILDNYNHIVLDGELFYTGESALTRKPTSQVGSYKSISVSWYPTIKFKGDTDIRSFQILSEYQEALRTKIVKDTLFVSFVKDHGKKADYNSKHPLLVIDNQHLKSIKAQSSTIKISNFENKELRLDVSKAKLEIKKTDVSTLTLIAGKESSVSMFQCNLDTLTYTILNRSQIDFENNHIKNYVKSDTDSTSFIAIRGHAENMTALLKQQRKN
;
A
#
# COMPACT_ATOMS: atom_id res chain seq x y z
N MET A 1 9.90 -31.66 52.72
CA MET A 1 10.40 -31.61 51.33
C MET A 1 9.99 -32.79 50.41
N LYS A 2 9.19 -33.80 50.82
CA LYS A 2 8.86 -34.95 49.94
C LYS A 2 7.54 -34.83 49.15
N THR A 3 6.65 -33.93 49.56
CA THR A 3 5.31 -33.74 48.93
C THR A 3 5.37 -32.83 47.70
N SER A 4 6.25 -31.81 47.71
CA SER A 4 6.40 -30.85 46.61
C SER A 4 6.94 -31.47 45.33
N THR A 5 7.87 -32.42 45.42
CA THR A 5 8.48 -33.07 44.25
C THR A 5 7.51 -34.00 43.54
N LYS A 6 6.63 -34.69 44.29
CA LYS A 6 5.58 -35.55 43.71
C LYS A 6 4.52 -34.74 42.96
N LEU A 7 4.17 -33.57 43.49
CA LEU A 7 3.24 -32.61 42.86
C LEU A 7 3.85 -32.02 41.57
N LEU A 8 5.13 -31.66 41.59
CA LEU A 8 5.84 -31.15 40.41
C LEU A 8 5.92 -32.21 39.29
N ILE A 9 6.23 -33.46 39.65
CA ILE A 9 6.25 -34.58 38.70
C ILE A 9 4.86 -34.83 38.11
N GLY A 10 3.80 -34.80 38.94
CA GLY A 10 2.42 -34.93 38.46
C GLY A 10 2.02 -33.79 37.51
N LEU A 11 2.46 -32.57 37.77
CA LEU A 11 2.18 -31.42 36.91
C LEU A 11 2.94 -31.52 35.57
N LEU A 12 4.20 -31.99 35.61
CA LEU A 12 5.04 -32.21 34.43
C LEU A 12 4.58 -33.37 33.55
N THR A 13 3.87 -34.36 34.09
CA THR A 13 3.28 -35.45 33.30
C THR A 13 1.88 -35.11 32.77
N CYS A 14 1.09 -34.35 33.51
CA CYS A 14 -0.25 -33.93 33.10
C CYS A 14 -0.24 -32.93 31.93
N ILE A 15 0.74 -32.03 31.85
CA ILE A 15 0.80 -31.03 30.77
C ILE A 15 0.99 -31.70 29.39
N PRO A 16 1.99 -32.58 29.17
CA PRO A 16 2.14 -33.30 27.91
C PRO A 16 0.91 -34.13 27.55
N LEU A 17 0.29 -34.80 28.54
CA LEU A 17 -0.91 -35.61 28.33
C LEU A 17 -2.13 -34.76 27.94
N ALA A 18 -2.29 -33.58 28.54
CA ALA A 18 -3.37 -32.67 28.17
C ALA A 18 -3.18 -32.11 26.76
N ILE A 19 -1.93 -31.79 26.36
CA ILE A 19 -1.60 -31.32 25.02
C ILE A 19 -1.88 -32.40 23.97
N THR A 20 -1.47 -33.65 24.23
CA THR A 20 -1.72 -34.76 23.30
C THR A 20 -3.21 -35.11 23.20
N ALA A 21 -3.94 -35.09 24.32
CA ALA A 21 -5.40 -35.26 24.33
C ALA A 21 -6.11 -34.16 23.53
N TYR A 22 -5.70 -32.90 23.70
CA TYR A 22 -6.25 -31.78 22.96
C TYR A 22 -5.95 -31.88 21.45
N ALA A 23 -4.73 -32.26 21.07
CA ALA A 23 -4.37 -32.50 19.67
C ALA A 23 -5.18 -33.64 19.05
N TYR A 24 -5.44 -34.70 19.81
CA TYR A 24 -6.28 -35.81 19.37
C TYR A 24 -7.75 -35.40 19.19
N LEU A 25 -8.31 -34.63 20.12
CA LEU A 25 -9.66 -34.08 20.00
C LEU A 25 -9.80 -33.12 18.80
N LEU A 26 -8.79 -32.28 18.57
CA LEU A 26 -8.71 -31.42 17.39
C LEU A 26 -8.71 -32.24 16.10
N LYS A 27 -7.90 -33.30 16.04
CA LYS A 27 -7.85 -34.20 14.88
C LYS A 27 -9.19 -34.91 14.67
N GLN A 28 -9.81 -35.41 15.74
CA GLN A 28 -11.11 -36.08 15.65
C GLN A 28 -12.20 -35.14 15.13
N LYS A 29 -12.23 -33.89 15.58
CA LYS A 29 -13.15 -32.86 15.05
C LYS A 29 -12.86 -32.49 13.60
N PHE A 30 -11.59 -32.56 13.18
CA PHE A 30 -11.16 -32.33 11.80
C PHE A 30 -11.61 -33.46 10.89
N ASP A 31 -11.35 -34.70 11.28
CA ASP A 31 -11.77 -35.89 10.54
C ASP A 31 -13.31 -36.02 10.52
N ALA A 32 -14.00 -35.51 11.55
CA ALA A 32 -15.47 -35.47 11.63
C ALA A 32 -16.10 -34.32 10.82
N ASN A 33 -15.33 -33.52 10.08
CA ASN A 33 -15.82 -32.34 9.34
C ASN A 33 -16.59 -31.32 10.21
N GLU A 34 -16.37 -31.29 11.53
CA GLU A 34 -17.00 -30.32 12.43
C GLU A 34 -16.33 -28.95 12.40
N PHE A 35 -15.16 -28.84 11.75
CA PHE A 35 -14.63 -27.54 11.36
C PHE A 35 -15.34 -27.07 10.11
N VAL A 36 -16.23 -26.10 10.28
CA VAL A 36 -16.60 -25.21 9.17
C VAL A 36 -15.35 -24.38 8.87
N LEU A 37 -14.50 -24.92 8.01
CA LEU A 37 -13.49 -24.15 7.30
C LEU A 37 -14.32 -23.16 6.47
N SER A 38 -14.44 -21.92 6.96
CA SER A 38 -15.02 -20.82 6.21
C SER A 38 -14.07 -20.50 5.05
N ILE A 39 -14.00 -21.41 4.08
CA ILE A 39 -13.46 -21.17 2.75
C ILE A 39 -14.51 -20.33 2.01
N TYR A 40 -14.72 -19.12 2.49
CA TYR A 40 -15.38 -18.06 1.76
C TYR A 40 -14.57 -16.79 2.05
N ALA A 41 -13.34 -16.77 1.52
CA ALA A 41 -12.95 -15.52 0.88
C ALA A 41 -13.66 -15.56 -0.47
N GLU A 42 -14.88 -15.05 -0.53
CA GLU A 42 -15.46 -14.69 -1.83
C GLU A 42 -14.40 -13.85 -2.54
N GLU A 43 -13.96 -14.30 -3.72
CA GLU A 43 -12.99 -13.52 -4.45
C GLU A 43 -13.62 -12.15 -4.72
N PRO A 44 -12.92 -11.05 -4.38
CA PRO A 44 -13.43 -9.71 -4.63
C PRO A 44 -13.85 -9.58 -6.10
N GLU A 45 -15.11 -9.20 -6.33
CA GLU A 45 -15.62 -8.97 -7.68
C GLU A 45 -15.11 -7.62 -8.18
N TYR A 46 -14.42 -7.62 -9.32
CA TYR A 46 -13.92 -6.40 -9.97
C TYR A 46 -14.66 -6.13 -11.28
N SER A 47 -15.08 -4.88 -11.44
CA SER A 47 -15.50 -4.32 -12.71
C SER A 47 -14.26 -3.92 -13.52
N LYS A 48 -14.01 -4.61 -14.64
CA LYS A 48 -12.86 -4.36 -15.54
C LYS A 48 -13.25 -3.47 -16.70
N VAL A 49 -12.48 -2.42 -16.92
CA VAL A 49 -12.59 -1.48 -18.05
C VAL A 49 -11.26 -1.45 -18.80
N ILE A 50 -11.31 -1.61 -20.13
CA ILE A 50 -10.16 -1.37 -21.01
C ILE A 50 -10.11 0.13 -21.26
N LEU A 51 -8.93 0.71 -21.06
CA LEU A 51 -8.72 2.15 -21.16
C LEU A 51 -7.95 2.53 -22.42
N ASP A 52 -8.18 3.76 -22.89
CA ASP A 52 -7.35 4.40 -23.91
C ASP A 52 -5.88 4.53 -23.44
N ASN A 53 -5.00 4.93 -24.36
CA ASN A 53 -3.59 5.06 -24.06
C ASN A 53 -3.30 6.20 -23.07
N TYR A 54 -2.61 5.87 -21.97
CA TYR A 54 -2.06 6.83 -21.02
C TYR A 54 -0.68 6.35 -20.55
N ASN A 55 0.16 7.30 -20.15
CA ASN A 55 1.50 7.04 -19.60
C ASN A 55 1.70 7.69 -18.24
N HIS A 56 0.74 8.50 -17.79
CA HIS A 56 0.80 9.22 -16.52
C HIS A 56 -0.45 8.93 -15.71
N ILE A 57 -0.32 8.80 -14.40
CA ILE A 57 -1.44 8.62 -13.48
C ILE A 57 -1.41 9.74 -12.44
N VAL A 58 -2.58 10.33 -12.17
CA VAL A 58 -2.81 11.26 -11.06
C VAL A 58 -3.89 10.65 -10.15
N LEU A 59 -3.50 10.32 -8.92
CA LEU A 59 -4.38 9.76 -7.89
C LEU A 59 -4.64 10.82 -6.81
N ASP A 60 -5.90 11.19 -6.63
CA ASP A 60 -6.33 12.01 -5.50
C ASP A 60 -7.22 11.17 -4.57
N GLY A 61 -6.65 10.79 -3.45
CA GLY A 61 -7.28 9.94 -2.45
C GLY A 61 -8.06 10.68 -1.37
N GLU A 62 -8.17 12.00 -1.47
CA GLU A 62 -8.86 12.79 -0.45
C GLU A 62 -10.38 12.63 -0.57
N LEU A 63 -11.04 12.27 0.53
CA LEU A 63 -12.49 12.20 0.60
C LEU A 63 -13.02 13.38 1.42
N PHE A 64 -13.92 14.14 0.79
CA PHE A 64 -14.63 15.22 1.44
C PHE A 64 -15.99 14.71 1.89
N TYR A 65 -16.24 14.78 3.20
CA TYR A 65 -17.55 14.47 3.76
C TYR A 65 -18.20 15.74 4.30
N THR A 66 -19.42 16.01 3.87
CA THR A 66 -20.33 16.93 4.55
C THR A 66 -20.94 16.21 5.74
N GLY A 67 -20.57 16.59 6.96
CA GLY A 67 -21.15 16.02 8.18
C GLY A 67 -22.68 16.01 8.16
N GLU A 68 -23.34 14.98 8.72
CA GLU A 68 -24.80 14.96 8.97
C GLU A 68 -25.29 16.22 9.72
N SER A 69 -24.42 16.87 10.49
CA SER A 69 -24.72 18.12 11.18
C SER A 69 -24.88 19.34 10.25
N ALA A 70 -24.50 19.24 8.97
CA ALA A 70 -24.68 20.30 7.98
C ALA A 70 -26.04 20.23 7.25
N LEU A 71 -26.69 19.07 7.22
CA LEU A 71 -27.99 18.90 6.55
C LEU A 71 -29.20 19.20 7.45
N THR A 72 -29.01 19.23 8.77
CA THR A 72 -30.09 19.44 9.76
C THR A 72 -30.12 20.83 10.37
N ARG A 73 -29.17 21.72 10.04
CA ARG A 73 -29.16 23.10 10.52
C ARG A 73 -29.47 24.04 9.36
N LYS A 74 -30.59 24.77 9.50
CA LYS A 74 -30.98 25.89 8.65
C LYS A 74 -29.76 26.76 8.31
N PRO A 75 -29.71 27.37 7.11
CA PRO A 75 -28.54 28.09 6.62
C PRO A 75 -28.36 29.38 7.43
N THR A 76 -27.70 29.29 8.58
CA THR A 76 -27.12 30.44 9.26
C THR A 76 -25.67 30.52 8.82
N SER A 77 -25.43 31.21 7.69
CA SER A 77 -24.23 31.95 7.25
C SER A 77 -22.81 31.50 7.67
N GLN A 78 -22.61 30.27 8.12
CA GLN A 78 -21.33 29.67 8.43
C GLN A 78 -21.15 28.52 7.45
N VAL A 79 -20.26 28.76 6.49
CA VAL A 79 -19.71 27.78 5.56
C VAL A 79 -19.52 26.46 6.31
N GLY A 80 -20.28 25.44 5.92
CA GLY A 80 -20.21 24.12 6.53
C GLY A 80 -18.75 23.68 6.55
N SER A 81 -18.24 23.33 7.73
CA SER A 81 -16.87 22.87 7.89
C SER A 81 -16.74 21.51 7.18
N TYR A 82 -16.33 21.52 5.90
CA TYR A 82 -15.92 20.31 5.21
C TYR A 82 -14.77 19.71 6.01
N LYS A 83 -15.01 18.54 6.62
CA LYS A 83 -13.92 17.76 7.21
C LYS A 83 -13.36 16.87 6.12
N SER A 84 -12.17 17.20 5.64
CA SER A 84 -11.38 16.30 4.80
C SER A 84 -10.93 15.12 5.66
N ILE A 85 -11.36 13.91 5.33
CA ILE A 85 -10.80 12.70 5.93
C ILE A 85 -9.87 12.11 4.87
N SER A 86 -8.61 11.93 5.23
CA SER A 86 -7.72 11.06 4.46
C SER A 86 -8.21 9.65 4.70
N VAL A 87 -8.92 9.09 3.73
CA VAL A 87 -9.37 7.71 3.80
C VAL A 87 -8.17 6.84 3.44
N SER A 88 -7.88 5.82 4.23
CA SER A 88 -6.86 4.82 3.91
C SER A 88 -7.41 3.83 2.88
N TRP A 89 -7.56 4.25 1.63
CA TRP A 89 -7.86 3.34 0.52
C TRP A 89 -6.55 2.82 -0.10
N TYR A 90 -6.59 1.58 -0.59
CA TYR A 90 -5.41 0.83 -1.05
C TYR A 90 -5.47 0.54 -2.56
N PRO A 91 -5.23 1.51 -3.46
CA PRO A 91 -4.99 1.20 -4.87
C PRO A 91 -3.74 0.33 -5.02
N THR A 92 -3.86 -0.82 -5.68
CA THR A 92 -2.73 -1.67 -6.06
C THR A 92 -2.52 -1.59 -7.55
N ILE A 93 -1.43 -0.96 -7.96
CA ILE A 93 -0.98 -0.95 -9.34
C ILE A 93 -0.21 -2.26 -9.56
N LYS A 94 -0.83 -3.21 -10.27
CA LYS A 94 -0.21 -4.48 -10.65
C LYS A 94 0.16 -4.40 -12.12
N PHE A 95 1.34 -4.87 -12.48
CA PHE A 95 1.68 -5.09 -13.88
C PHE A 95 1.72 -6.60 -14.07
N LYS A 96 0.60 -7.19 -14.50
CA LYS A 96 0.54 -8.65 -14.70
C LYS A 96 0.65 -9.00 -16.19
N GLY A 97 1.86 -9.30 -16.63
CA GLY A 97 2.18 -10.20 -17.76
C GLY A 97 1.93 -9.68 -19.18
N ASP A 98 2.87 -10.01 -20.09
CA ASP A 98 2.88 -10.21 -21.56
C ASP A 98 1.90 -9.49 -22.51
N THR A 99 1.08 -8.57 -22.03
CA THR A 99 0.02 -7.93 -22.81
C THR A 99 0.09 -6.42 -22.64
N ASP A 100 0.14 -5.69 -23.76
CA ASP A 100 0.07 -4.22 -23.82
C ASP A 100 -1.37 -3.70 -23.55
N ILE A 101 -2.15 -4.45 -22.76
CA ILE A 101 -3.52 -4.10 -22.42
C ILE A 101 -3.50 -3.16 -21.22
N ARG A 102 -3.91 -1.91 -21.46
CA ARG A 102 -4.15 -0.92 -20.41
C ARG A 102 -5.52 -1.18 -19.80
N SER A 103 -5.51 -1.61 -18.55
CA SER A 103 -6.69 -2.10 -17.88
C SER A 103 -6.87 -1.42 -16.53
N PHE A 104 -8.12 -1.23 -16.15
CA PHE A 104 -8.52 -0.58 -14.93
C PHE A 104 -9.65 -1.36 -14.31
N GLN A 105 -9.44 -1.83 -13.09
CA GLN A 105 -10.34 -2.73 -12.37
C GLN A 105 -10.73 -2.08 -11.04
N ILE A 106 -12.01 -1.78 -10.85
CA ILE A 106 -12.52 -1.27 -9.56
C ILE A 106 -13.28 -2.39 -8.87
N LEU A 107 -13.08 -2.54 -7.57
CA LEU A 107 -13.92 -3.42 -6.75
C LEU A 107 -15.39 -2.96 -6.85
N SER A 108 -16.28 -3.85 -7.26
CA SER A 108 -17.65 -3.50 -7.70
C SER A 108 -18.42 -2.64 -6.69
N GLU A 109 -18.23 -2.87 -5.38
CA GLU A 109 -18.87 -2.09 -4.30
C GLU A 109 -18.46 -0.60 -4.25
N TYR A 110 -17.32 -0.24 -4.87
CA TYR A 110 -16.79 1.13 -4.92
C TYR A 110 -16.83 1.75 -6.32
N GLN A 111 -17.46 1.10 -7.30
CA GLN A 111 -17.49 1.61 -8.68
C GLN A 111 -18.10 3.02 -8.77
N GLU A 112 -19.16 3.29 -8.00
CA GLU A 112 -19.81 4.61 -7.96
C GLU A 112 -19.04 5.66 -7.14
N ALA A 113 -18.11 5.23 -6.29
CA ALA A 113 -17.35 6.10 -5.41
C ALA A 113 -16.17 6.78 -6.11
N LEU A 114 -15.68 6.18 -7.20
CA LEU A 114 -14.55 6.70 -7.97
C LEU A 114 -15.01 7.40 -9.25
N ARG A 115 -14.32 8.50 -9.57
CA ARG A 115 -14.34 9.14 -10.87
C ARG A 115 -13.01 8.94 -11.57
N THR A 116 -13.10 8.49 -12.81
CA THR A 116 -11.96 8.37 -13.71
C THR A 116 -12.13 9.23 -14.94
N LYS A 117 -11.03 9.81 -15.41
CA LYS A 117 -11.00 10.56 -16.67
C LYS A 117 -9.62 10.46 -17.29
N ILE A 118 -9.55 10.20 -18.58
CA ILE A 118 -8.32 10.34 -19.35
C ILE A 118 -8.33 11.70 -20.04
N VAL A 119 -7.26 12.48 -19.87
CA VAL A 119 -7.03 13.73 -20.60
C VAL A 119 -5.64 13.67 -21.17
N LYS A 120 -5.54 13.74 -22.51
CA LYS A 120 -4.31 13.51 -23.27
C LYS A 120 -3.73 12.13 -22.94
N ASP A 121 -2.62 12.08 -22.21
CA ASP A 121 -1.88 10.88 -21.84
C ASP A 121 -1.90 10.62 -20.33
N THR A 122 -2.80 11.29 -19.60
CA THR A 122 -2.88 11.23 -18.15
C THR A 122 -4.23 10.67 -17.69
N LEU A 123 -4.19 9.60 -16.91
CA LEU A 123 -5.33 9.03 -16.20
C LEU A 123 -5.49 9.75 -14.85
N PHE A 124 -6.62 10.42 -14.67
CA PHE A 124 -7.03 11.02 -13.41
C PHE A 124 -7.98 10.09 -12.69
N VAL A 125 -7.70 9.81 -11.41
CA VAL A 125 -8.57 9.03 -10.51
C VAL A 125 -8.77 9.82 -9.23
N SER A 126 -10.02 9.96 -8.81
CA SER A 126 -10.39 10.67 -7.59
C SER A 126 -11.70 10.13 -7.02
N PHE A 127 -11.97 10.36 -5.74
CA PHE A 127 -13.31 10.12 -5.20
C PHE A 127 -14.32 11.15 -5.72
N VAL A 128 -15.56 10.71 -5.91
CA VAL A 128 -16.68 11.62 -6.15
C VAL A 128 -16.95 12.41 -4.87
N LYS A 129 -17.04 13.73 -4.98
CA LYS A 129 -17.41 14.61 -3.85
C LYS A 129 -18.81 14.25 -3.37
N ASP A 130 -18.99 14.18 -2.05
CA ASP A 130 -20.28 13.98 -1.38
C ASP A 130 -20.92 12.58 -1.50
N HIS A 131 -20.11 11.50 -1.50
CA HIS A 131 -20.65 10.17 -1.23
C HIS A 131 -21.13 10.10 0.23
N GLY A 132 -22.44 10.28 0.41
CA GLY A 132 -23.13 10.56 1.68
C GLY A 132 -23.26 9.40 2.67
N LYS A 133 -22.53 8.30 2.48
CA LYS A 133 -22.43 7.25 3.49
C LYS A 133 -20.98 7.07 3.87
N LYS A 134 -20.74 6.91 5.17
CA LYS A 134 -19.47 6.46 5.74
C LYS A 134 -19.20 5.05 5.22
N ALA A 135 -18.81 4.95 3.95
CA ALA A 135 -18.34 3.70 3.39
C ALA A 135 -17.04 3.38 4.14
N ASP A 136 -16.99 2.20 4.74
CA ASP A 136 -15.79 1.71 5.37
C ASP A 136 -14.82 1.30 4.27
N TYR A 137 -14.11 2.27 3.70
CA TYR A 137 -13.11 2.07 2.65
C TYR A 137 -11.86 1.32 3.15
N ASN A 138 -11.98 0.58 4.26
CA ASN A 138 -10.98 -0.29 4.83
C ASN A 138 -11.16 -1.71 4.28
N SER A 139 -11.10 -1.85 2.95
CA SER A 139 -11.16 -3.16 2.31
C SER A 139 -9.84 -3.92 2.56
N LYS A 140 -9.95 -5.23 2.81
CA LYS A 140 -8.79 -6.14 2.80
C LYS A 140 -8.22 -6.33 1.39
N HIS A 141 -8.98 -5.94 0.37
CA HIS A 141 -8.61 -6.05 -1.03
C HIS A 141 -8.28 -4.68 -1.62
N PRO A 142 -7.46 -4.65 -2.69
CA PRO A 142 -7.24 -3.42 -3.42
C PRO A 142 -8.55 -2.83 -3.93
N LEU A 143 -8.83 -1.57 -3.60
CA LEU A 143 -10.03 -0.89 -4.15
C LEU A 143 -9.92 -0.76 -5.67
N LEU A 144 -8.69 -0.54 -6.14
CA LEU A 144 -8.36 -0.25 -7.51
C LEU A 144 -7.15 -1.07 -7.96
N VAL A 145 -7.25 -1.71 -9.13
CA VAL A 145 -6.12 -2.32 -9.84
C VAL A 145 -5.93 -1.66 -11.19
N ILE A 146 -4.72 -1.18 -11.46
CA ILE A 146 -4.33 -0.54 -12.72
C ILE A 146 -3.21 -1.35 -13.37
N ASP A 147 -3.40 -1.77 -14.61
CA ASP A 147 -2.42 -2.46 -15.44
C ASP A 147 -1.92 -1.52 -16.56
N ASN A 148 -0.62 -1.20 -16.60
CA ASN A 148 0.00 -0.39 -17.68
C ASN A 148 1.54 -0.53 -17.79
N GLN A 149 2.05 -1.26 -18.79
CA GLN A 149 3.50 -1.48 -18.92
C GLN A 149 4.31 -0.21 -19.27
N HIS A 150 3.68 0.81 -19.86
CA HIS A 150 4.35 1.99 -20.39
C HIS A 150 4.27 3.21 -19.45
N LEU A 151 4.00 2.97 -18.17
CA LEU A 151 3.80 4.02 -17.18
C LEU A 151 5.10 4.81 -16.94
N LYS A 152 5.07 6.11 -17.21
CA LYS A 152 6.20 7.04 -17.03
C LYS A 152 6.13 7.80 -15.71
N SER A 153 4.92 8.11 -15.22
CA SER A 153 4.82 8.75 -13.91
C SER A 153 3.54 8.47 -13.14
N ILE A 154 3.67 8.53 -11.82
CA ILE A 154 2.54 8.54 -10.88
C ILE A 154 2.68 9.79 -10.00
N LYS A 155 1.61 10.58 -9.93
CA LYS A 155 1.42 11.60 -8.91
C LYS A 155 0.30 11.17 -7.99
N ALA A 156 0.52 11.20 -6.69
CA ALA A 156 -0.45 10.70 -5.73
C ALA A 156 -0.54 11.56 -4.47
N GLN A 157 -1.76 11.77 -4.02
CA GLN A 157 -2.06 12.47 -2.78
C GLN A 157 -3.04 11.67 -1.91
N SER A 158 -2.80 11.65 -0.59
CA SER A 158 -3.76 11.07 0.39
C SER A 158 -4.15 9.62 0.09
N SER A 159 -3.21 8.77 -0.30
CA SER A 159 -3.47 7.39 -0.77
C SER A 159 -2.45 6.38 -0.29
N THR A 160 -2.81 5.09 -0.23
CA THR A 160 -1.83 4.00 -0.06
C THR A 160 -1.64 3.21 -1.36
N ILE A 161 -0.50 3.36 -2.01
CA ILE A 161 -0.24 2.78 -3.32
C ILE A 161 0.74 1.64 -3.20
N LYS A 162 0.48 0.56 -3.93
CA LYS A 162 1.42 -0.52 -4.15
C LYS A 162 1.79 -0.63 -5.63
N ILE A 163 3.08 -0.67 -5.92
CA ILE A 163 3.69 -0.91 -7.23
C ILE A 163 4.45 -2.23 -7.13
N SER A 164 4.15 -3.20 -7.99
CA SER A 164 4.84 -4.49 -7.95
C SER A 164 5.05 -5.11 -9.33
N ASN A 165 6.19 -5.79 -9.51
CA ASN A 165 6.58 -6.48 -10.75
C ASN A 165 6.61 -5.53 -11.95
N PHE A 166 7.26 -4.39 -11.79
CA PHE A 166 7.32 -3.34 -12.81
C PHE A 166 8.67 -3.34 -13.51
N GLU A 167 8.66 -3.28 -14.83
CA GLU A 167 9.85 -3.13 -15.66
C GLU A 167 9.65 -1.96 -16.63
N ASN A 168 10.53 -0.96 -16.57
CA ASN A 168 10.51 0.17 -17.49
C ASN A 168 11.87 0.88 -17.50
N LYS A 169 12.16 1.68 -18.51
CA LYS A 169 13.40 2.45 -18.56
C LYS A 169 13.41 3.55 -17.49
N GLU A 170 12.30 4.27 -17.36
CA GLU A 170 12.22 5.48 -16.53
C GLU A 170 10.87 5.55 -15.81
N LEU A 171 10.90 5.90 -14.53
CA LEU A 171 9.70 6.11 -13.73
C LEU A 171 9.86 7.33 -12.81
N ARG A 172 8.84 8.18 -12.78
CA ARG A 172 8.73 9.30 -11.84
C ARG A 172 7.57 9.12 -10.87
N LEU A 173 7.86 9.20 -9.58
CA LEU A 173 6.89 9.07 -8.50
C LEU A 173 6.88 10.37 -7.68
N ASP A 174 5.73 11.01 -7.59
CA ASP A 174 5.48 12.21 -6.80
C ASP A 174 4.36 11.91 -5.80
N VAL A 175 4.70 11.77 -4.53
CA VAL A 175 3.78 11.34 -3.48
C VAL A 175 3.69 12.37 -2.36
N SER A 176 2.46 12.68 -1.95
CA SER A 176 2.16 13.67 -0.91
C SER A 176 1.13 13.14 0.07
N LYS A 177 1.41 13.12 1.38
CA LYS A 177 0.51 12.53 2.39
C LYS A 177 0.09 11.11 2.02
N ALA A 178 1.02 10.33 1.46
CA ALA A 178 0.74 9.03 0.87
C ALA A 178 1.70 7.97 1.39
N LYS A 179 1.22 6.71 1.40
CA LYS A 179 2.04 5.53 1.64
C LYS A 179 2.31 4.86 0.29
N LEU A 180 3.57 4.58 -0.01
CA LEU A 180 3.98 3.99 -1.28
C LEU A 180 4.83 2.75 -1.01
N GLU A 181 4.37 1.59 -1.47
CA GLU A 181 5.10 0.33 -1.43
C GLU A 181 5.56 -0.02 -2.85
N ILE A 182 6.88 -0.12 -3.07
CA ILE A 182 7.47 -0.54 -4.35
C ILE A 182 8.13 -1.90 -4.14
N LYS A 183 7.75 -2.90 -4.92
CA LYS A 183 8.28 -4.27 -4.80
C LYS A 183 8.73 -4.83 -6.13
N LYS A 184 9.85 -5.57 -6.16
CA LYS A 184 10.29 -6.35 -7.33
C LYS A 184 10.23 -5.53 -8.63
N THR A 185 10.92 -4.40 -8.63
CA THR A 185 10.86 -3.42 -9.71
C THR A 185 12.23 -3.30 -10.36
N ASP A 186 12.29 -3.41 -11.69
CA ASP A 186 13.51 -3.26 -12.49
C ASP A 186 13.39 -2.02 -13.37
N VAL A 187 14.08 -0.95 -13.00
CA VAL A 187 13.99 0.34 -13.72
C VAL A 187 15.34 1.01 -13.80
N SER A 188 15.77 1.44 -14.99
CA SER A 188 17.07 2.12 -15.11
C SER A 188 17.12 3.40 -14.29
N THR A 189 16.12 4.27 -14.41
CA THR A 189 16.06 5.53 -13.63
C THR A 189 14.73 5.69 -12.88
N LEU A 190 14.81 5.79 -11.55
CA LEU A 190 13.68 6.13 -10.68
C LEU A 190 13.87 7.55 -10.13
N THR A 191 12.91 8.43 -10.39
CA THR A 191 12.80 9.74 -9.71
C THR A 191 11.70 9.66 -8.67
N LEU A 192 12.03 9.92 -7.40
CA LEU A 192 11.09 9.87 -6.29
C LEU A 192 11.02 11.22 -5.56
N ILE A 193 9.82 11.75 -5.39
CA ILE A 193 9.55 12.95 -4.63
C ILE A 193 8.51 12.58 -3.56
N ALA A 194 8.91 12.60 -2.30
CA ALA A 194 8.06 12.28 -1.17
C ALA A 194 7.89 13.52 -0.28
N GLY A 195 6.66 13.99 -0.11
CA GLY A 195 6.35 15.18 0.68
C GLY A 195 5.16 14.99 1.63
N LYS A 196 4.99 15.93 2.56
CA LYS A 196 3.85 16.03 3.49
C LYS A 196 3.59 14.71 4.25
N GLU A 197 4.55 14.24 5.03
CA GLU A 197 4.42 13.04 5.89
C GLU A 197 4.17 11.76 5.07
N SER A 198 4.79 11.65 3.90
CA SER A 198 4.69 10.44 3.08
C SER A 198 5.62 9.34 3.58
N SER A 199 5.23 8.08 3.39
CA SER A 199 6.05 6.92 3.72
C SER A 199 6.28 6.10 2.47
N VAL A 200 7.53 5.93 2.07
CA VAL A 200 7.92 5.11 0.92
C VAL A 200 8.68 3.89 1.40
N SER A 201 8.32 2.71 0.94
CA SER A 201 9.02 1.48 1.27
C SER A 201 9.35 0.72 -0.02
N MET A 202 10.64 0.50 -0.26
CA MET A 202 11.17 -0.15 -1.46
C MET A 202 11.77 -1.50 -1.10
N PHE A 203 11.31 -2.56 -1.75
CA PHE A 203 11.75 -3.92 -1.49
C PHE A 203 12.17 -4.64 -2.77
N GLN A 204 13.38 -5.21 -2.80
CA GLN A 204 13.88 -6.01 -3.92
C GLN A 204 13.81 -5.29 -5.28
N CYS A 205 14.18 -4.01 -5.33
CA CYS A 205 14.25 -3.22 -6.56
C CYS A 205 15.66 -3.23 -7.15
N ASN A 206 15.76 -3.33 -8.47
CA ASN A 206 17.00 -3.22 -9.24
C ASN A 206 16.97 -1.90 -10.02
N LEU A 207 17.88 -0.98 -9.73
CA LEU A 207 17.92 0.34 -10.37
C LEU A 207 19.35 0.73 -10.76
N ASP A 208 19.51 1.44 -11.88
CA ASP A 208 20.81 2.07 -12.18
C ASP A 208 20.94 3.39 -11.40
N THR A 209 19.91 4.23 -11.41
CA THR A 209 19.92 5.54 -10.75
C THR A 209 18.63 5.79 -9.98
N LEU A 210 18.77 6.13 -8.69
CA LEU A 210 17.69 6.66 -7.87
C LEU A 210 17.93 8.15 -7.61
N THR A 211 17.08 9.01 -8.19
CA THR A 211 17.00 10.42 -7.83
C THR A 211 15.91 10.59 -6.79
N TYR A 212 16.21 11.16 -5.62
CA TYR A 212 15.22 11.29 -4.55
C TYR A 212 15.15 12.70 -3.94
N THR A 213 13.93 13.08 -3.57
CA THR A 213 13.58 14.27 -2.78
C THR A 213 12.66 13.85 -1.65
N ILE A 214 12.99 14.21 -0.41
CA ILE A 214 12.21 13.83 0.77
C ILE A 214 11.98 15.08 1.63
N LEU A 215 10.72 15.45 1.84
CA LEU A 215 10.32 16.70 2.48
C LEU A 215 9.22 16.47 3.51
N ASN A 216 9.09 17.39 4.46
CA ASN A 216 8.06 17.50 5.48
C ASN A 216 7.83 16.20 6.24
N ARG A 217 8.84 15.72 6.99
CA ARG A 217 8.78 14.48 7.80
C ARG A 217 8.46 13.21 7.02
N SER A 218 8.68 13.22 5.71
CA SER A 218 8.53 12.01 4.91
C SER A 218 9.66 11.04 5.20
N GLN A 219 9.40 9.75 4.97
CA GLN A 219 10.37 8.69 5.17
C GLN A 219 10.51 7.81 3.94
N ILE A 220 11.73 7.28 3.75
CA ILE A 220 11.99 6.20 2.81
C ILE A 220 12.68 5.03 3.53
N ASP A 221 12.14 3.84 3.32
CA ASP A 221 12.68 2.57 3.78
C ASP A 221 13.21 1.77 2.58
N PHE A 222 14.47 1.35 2.65
CA PHE A 222 15.07 0.45 1.68
C PHE A 222 15.27 -0.93 2.28
N GLU A 223 14.80 -1.96 1.59
CA GLU A 223 15.04 -3.36 1.95
C GLU A 223 15.51 -4.19 0.75
N ASN A 224 16.73 -4.74 0.83
CA ASN A 224 17.28 -5.66 -0.17
C ASN A 224 17.25 -5.12 -1.62
N ASN A 225 17.48 -3.82 -1.81
CA ASN A 225 17.54 -3.20 -3.13
C ASN A 225 18.97 -3.20 -3.70
N HIS A 226 19.09 -3.31 -5.02
CA HIS A 226 20.34 -3.09 -5.76
C HIS A 226 20.24 -1.79 -6.55
N ILE A 227 20.96 -0.75 -6.13
CA ILE A 227 20.93 0.57 -6.75
C ILE A 227 22.38 1.01 -6.98
N LYS A 228 22.75 1.31 -8.22
CA LYS A 228 24.14 1.67 -8.55
C LYS A 228 24.48 3.11 -8.12
N ASN A 229 23.59 4.06 -8.42
CA ASN A 229 23.80 5.48 -8.15
C ASN A 229 22.64 6.09 -7.36
N TYR A 230 22.98 6.86 -6.33
CA TYR A 230 22.03 7.66 -5.55
C TYR A 230 22.29 9.15 -5.81
N VAL A 231 21.26 9.84 -6.29
CA VAL A 231 21.29 11.28 -6.55
C VAL A 231 20.28 11.95 -5.61
N LYS A 232 20.80 12.68 -4.63
CA LYS A 232 19.98 13.49 -3.73
C LYS A 232 19.67 14.83 -4.43
N SER A 233 18.40 15.19 -4.54
CA SER A 233 17.99 16.52 -5.01
C SER A 233 17.78 17.45 -3.81
N ASP A 234 16.71 17.25 -3.04
CA ASP A 234 16.42 18.03 -1.82
C ASP A 234 16.03 17.13 -0.64
N THR A 235 16.50 17.45 0.57
CA THR A 235 16.06 16.76 1.80
C THR A 235 16.09 17.71 2.98
N ASP A 236 14.99 17.82 3.71
CA ASP A 236 14.94 18.65 4.91
C ASP A 236 15.42 17.93 6.18
N SER A 237 15.67 18.70 7.24
CA SER A 237 16.19 18.19 8.52
C SER A 237 15.22 17.29 9.28
N THR A 238 13.94 17.25 8.87
CA THR A 238 12.90 16.45 9.52
C THR A 238 12.64 15.12 8.81
N SER A 239 13.25 14.94 7.65
CA SER A 239 13.09 13.76 6.80
C SER A 239 13.98 12.61 7.28
N PHE A 240 13.49 11.39 7.09
CA PHE A 240 14.15 10.18 7.58
C PHE A 240 14.43 9.18 6.46
N ILE A 241 15.62 8.59 6.48
CA ILE A 241 16.02 7.53 5.55
C ILE A 241 16.43 6.32 6.39
N ALA A 242 15.66 5.24 6.29
CA ALA A 242 15.99 3.96 6.92
C ALA A 242 16.47 2.96 5.87
N ILE A 243 17.54 2.24 6.20
CA ILE A 243 18.14 1.22 5.34
C ILE A 243 18.18 -0.08 6.14
N ARG A 244 17.61 -1.14 5.58
CA ARG A 244 17.58 -2.50 6.15
C ARG A 244 18.01 -3.51 5.08
N GLY A 245 18.73 -4.55 5.47
CA GLY A 245 19.14 -5.61 4.53
C GLY A 245 20.53 -6.17 4.82
N HIS A 246 21.06 -6.96 3.88
CA HIS A 246 22.40 -7.56 4.01
C HIS A 246 23.51 -6.49 4.07
N ALA A 247 24.53 -6.74 4.90
CA ALA A 247 25.58 -5.78 5.24
C ALA A 247 26.38 -5.24 4.03
N GLU A 248 26.57 -6.04 2.98
CA GLU A 248 27.27 -5.65 1.76
C GLU A 248 26.51 -4.53 1.00
N ASN A 249 25.19 -4.66 0.88
CA ASN A 249 24.32 -3.68 0.26
C ASN A 249 24.24 -2.38 1.09
N MET A 250 24.27 -2.50 2.41
CA MET A 250 24.28 -1.35 3.33
C MET A 250 25.58 -0.54 3.23
N THR A 251 26.73 -1.21 3.04
CA THR A 251 28.05 -0.56 3.05
C THR A 251 28.26 0.33 1.80
N ALA A 252 27.77 -0.11 0.64
CA ALA A 252 27.83 0.69 -0.59
C ALA A 252 27.03 2.00 -0.48
N LEU A 253 25.83 1.89 0.10
CA LEU A 253 24.91 2.98 0.38
C LEU A 253 25.47 4.02 1.37
N LEU A 254 25.98 3.54 2.51
CA LEU A 254 26.53 4.39 3.57
C LEU A 254 27.81 5.12 3.14
N LYS A 255 28.63 4.51 2.26
CA LYS A 255 29.83 5.15 1.71
C LYS A 255 29.51 6.33 0.79
N GLN A 256 28.42 6.27 0.03
CA GLN A 256 28.01 7.38 -0.85
C GLN A 256 27.37 8.52 -0.05
N GLN A 257 26.63 8.25 1.03
CA GLN A 257 26.11 9.30 1.91
C GLN A 257 27.20 10.10 2.64
N ARG A 258 28.39 9.52 2.87
CA ARG A 258 29.52 10.21 3.52
C ARG A 258 30.33 11.12 2.60
N LYS A 259 30.10 11.05 1.28
CA LYS A 259 30.81 11.88 0.28
C LYS A 259 30.06 13.16 -0.10
N ASN A 260 28.83 13.32 0.37
CA ASN A 260 27.97 14.49 0.21
C ASN A 260 27.76 15.16 1.57
#